data_AF-A0A7K9LSM4-F1
#
_entry.id   AF-A0A7K9LSM4-F1
#
_cell.length_a   1.000
_cell.length_b   1.000
_cell.length_c   1.000
_cell.angle_alpha   90.00
_cell.angle_beta   90.00
_cell.angle_gamma   90.00
#
_symmetry.space_group_name_H-M   'P 1'
#
loop_
_entity.id
_entity.type
_entity.pdbx_description
1 polymer ?
#
loop_
_entity_poly.entity_id
_entity_poly.type
_entity_poly.pdbx_seq_one_letter_code
_entity_poly.pdbx_strand_id
1 'polypeptide(L)'
;SGFRGSTRSPPQKPSVPLGDPPRTPPLAPVLQLLRNQLQEKDALIRHLENDWERSRAQREREERLLVTAWYNMGLAVQQQERGTPSRGLPSGAQSFLAQQRLATVARRARTPHGRPPPS
;
A
#
# COMPACT_ATOMS: atom_id res chain seq x y z
N SER A 1 -74.93 -75.26 -17.00
CA SER A 1 -73.58 -74.98 -17.54
C SER A 1 -73.53 -73.52 -17.95
N GLY A 2 -72.68 -72.71 -17.31
CA GLY A 2 -72.58 -71.28 -17.58
C GLY A 2 -71.55 -70.63 -16.66
N PHE A 3 -70.29 -70.62 -17.11
CA PHE A 3 -69.18 -69.91 -16.47
C PHE A 3 -69.42 -68.39 -16.52
N ARG A 4 -69.21 -67.71 -15.39
CA ARG A 4 -68.80 -66.30 -15.42
C ARG A 4 -67.90 -66.00 -14.24
N GLY A 5 -66.58 -66.09 -14.48
CA GLY A 5 -65.57 -65.63 -13.54
C GLY A 5 -65.60 -64.11 -13.47
N SER A 6 -65.83 -63.56 -12.27
CA SER A 6 -65.59 -62.15 -11.99
C SER A 6 -64.09 -61.92 -11.84
N THR A 7 -63.44 -61.38 -12.87
CA THR A 7 -62.08 -60.85 -12.75
C THR A 7 -62.13 -59.57 -11.93
N ARG A 8 -61.84 -59.67 -10.64
CA ARG A 8 -61.66 -58.52 -9.74
C ARG A 8 -60.43 -57.75 -10.21
N SER A 9 -60.63 -56.53 -10.72
CA SER A 9 -59.54 -55.61 -11.08
C SER A 9 -58.72 -55.25 -9.83
N PRO A 10 -57.39 -55.10 -9.94
CA PRO A 10 -56.57 -54.69 -8.80
C PRO A 10 -56.82 -53.21 -8.45
N PRO A 11 -56.62 -52.80 -7.18
CA PRO A 11 -56.77 -51.41 -6.79
C PRO A 11 -55.71 -50.54 -7.47
N GLN A 12 -56.14 -49.49 -8.17
CA GLN A 12 -55.23 -48.48 -8.69
C GLN A 12 -54.59 -47.75 -7.50
N LYS A 13 -53.26 -47.83 -7.39
CA LYS A 13 -52.48 -47.01 -6.46
C LYS A 13 -52.63 -45.54 -6.90
N PRO A 14 -52.89 -44.59 -5.99
CA PRO A 14 -52.90 -43.19 -6.34
C PRO A 14 -51.50 -42.80 -6.84
N SER A 15 -51.43 -42.35 -8.09
CA SER A 15 -50.26 -41.72 -8.68
C SER A 15 -49.99 -40.43 -7.91
N VAL A 16 -49.10 -40.50 -6.92
CA VAL A 16 -48.54 -39.31 -6.29
C VAL A 16 -47.86 -38.52 -7.42
N PRO A 17 -48.19 -37.23 -7.64
CA PRO A 17 -47.42 -36.42 -8.55
C PRO A 17 -45.98 -36.45 -8.04
N LEU A 18 -45.06 -36.96 -8.86
CA LEU A 18 -43.64 -36.82 -8.61
C LEU A 18 -43.35 -35.32 -8.55
N GLY A 19 -43.38 -34.77 -7.33
CA GLY A 19 -43.05 -33.38 -7.08
C GLY A 19 -41.68 -33.13 -7.66
N ASP A 20 -41.58 -32.08 -8.48
CA ASP A 20 -40.34 -31.64 -9.09
C ASP A 20 -39.21 -31.63 -8.05
N PRO A 21 -37.99 -32.07 -8.40
CA PRO A 21 -36.87 -31.97 -7.48
C PRO A 21 -36.70 -30.51 -7.04
N PRO A 22 -36.25 -30.26 -5.79
CA PRO A 22 -36.05 -28.90 -5.31
C PRO A 22 -35.20 -28.14 -6.32
N ARG A 23 -35.77 -27.07 -6.89
CA ARG A 23 -35.06 -26.17 -7.80
C ARG A 23 -33.79 -25.75 -7.09
N THR A 24 -32.66 -26.30 -7.52
CA THR A 24 -31.35 -25.85 -7.07
C THR A 24 -31.28 -24.35 -7.33
N PRO A 25 -30.86 -23.53 -6.36
CA PRO A 25 -30.67 -22.11 -6.60
C PRO A 25 -29.73 -21.96 -7.80
N PRO A 26 -29.92 -20.96 -8.68
CA PRO A 26 -29.12 -20.83 -9.88
C PRO A 26 -27.65 -20.72 -9.46
N LEU A 27 -26.89 -21.78 -9.74
CA LEU A 27 -25.50 -21.92 -9.31
C LEU A 27 -24.59 -20.93 -10.05
N ALA A 28 -25.00 -20.50 -11.25
CA ALA A 28 -24.27 -19.57 -12.10
C ALA A 28 -23.95 -18.21 -11.44
N PRO A 29 -24.91 -17.45 -10.86
CA PRO A 29 -24.61 -16.19 -10.17
C PRO A 29 -23.70 -16.37 -8.95
N VAL A 30 -23.82 -17.47 -8.21
CA VAL A 30 -22.91 -17.76 -7.08
C VAL A 30 -21.49 -18.02 -7.57
N LEU A 31 -21.33 -18.77 -8.66
CA LEU A 31 -20.02 -18.99 -9.28
C LEU A 31 -19.40 -17.70 -9.83
N GLN A 32 -20.20 -16.82 -10.44
CA GLN A 32 -19.72 -15.51 -10.89
C GLN A 32 -19.26 -14.65 -9.71
N LEU A 33 -20.02 -14.61 -8.61
CA LEU A 33 -19.62 -13.91 -7.39
C LEU A 33 -18.30 -14.45 -6.82
N LEU A 34 -18.14 -15.77 -6.76
CA LEU A 34 -16.92 -16.41 -6.27
C LEU A 34 -15.71 -16.10 -7.17
N ARG A 35 -15.89 -16.06 -8.50
CA ARG A 35 -14.83 -15.65 -9.43
C ARG A 35 -14.42 -14.19 -9.19
N ASN A 36 -15.38 -13.30 -9.01
CA ASN A 36 -15.09 -11.89 -8.70
C ASN A 36 -14.34 -11.77 -7.37
N GLN A 37 -14.78 -12.47 -6.33
CA GLN A 37 -14.09 -12.47 -5.03
C GLN A 37 -12.66 -12.99 -5.13
N LEU A 38 -12.42 -14.03 -5.94
CA LEU A 38 -11.08 -14.54 -6.16
C LEU A 38 -10.20 -13.51 -6.87
N GLN A 39 -10.72 -12.89 -7.94
CA GLN A 39 -10.00 -11.84 -8.68
C GLN A 39 -9.66 -10.63 -7.82
N GLU A 40 -10.60 -10.18 -6.98
CA GLU A 40 -10.39 -9.09 -6.03
C GLU A 40 -9.29 -9.44 -5.01
N LYS A 41 -9.30 -10.67 -4.48
CA LYS A 41 -8.26 -11.12 -3.55
C LYS A 41 -6.90 -11.28 -4.22
N ASP A 42 -6.85 -11.79 -5.44
CA ASP A 42 -5.60 -11.86 -6.21
C ASP A 42 -5.05 -10.46 -6.53
N ALA A 43 -5.92 -9.47 -6.76
CA ALA A 43 -5.50 -8.08 -6.90
C ALA A 43 -4.95 -7.51 -5.59
N LEU A 44 -5.64 -7.79 -4.46
CA LEU A 44 -5.20 -7.34 -3.14
C LEU A 44 -3.87 -7.98 -2.73
N ILE A 45 -3.68 -9.28 -2.97
CA ILE A 45 -2.43 -10.00 -2.69
C ILE A 45 -1.29 -9.32 -3.44
N ARG A 46 -1.42 -9.13 -4.76
CA ARG A 46 -0.40 -8.45 -5.58
C ARG A 46 -0.09 -7.04 -5.08
N HIS A 47 -1.11 -6.29 -4.67
CA HIS A 47 -0.91 -4.95 -4.10
C HIS A 47 -0.08 -5.00 -2.82
N LEU A 48 -0.43 -5.89 -1.89
CA LEU A 48 0.27 -6.04 -0.63
C LEU A 48 1.71 -6.55 -0.81
N GLU A 49 1.95 -7.45 -1.75
CA GLU A 49 3.29 -7.92 -2.11
C GLU A 49 4.15 -6.76 -2.61
N ASN A 50 3.63 -5.95 -3.54
CA ASN A 50 4.32 -4.78 -4.06
C ASN A 50 4.63 -3.75 -2.96
N ASP A 51 3.67 -3.47 -2.08
CA ASP A 51 3.85 -2.53 -0.97
C ASP A 51 4.89 -3.03 0.04
N TRP A 52 4.89 -4.33 0.32
CA TRP A 52 5.87 -4.96 1.18
C TRP A 52 7.28 -4.85 0.59
N GLU A 53 7.42 -5.12 -0.71
CA GLU A 53 8.70 -5.04 -1.40
C GLU A 53 9.23 -3.60 -1.46
N ARG A 54 8.35 -2.62 -1.74
CA ARG A 54 8.68 -1.18 -1.65
C ARG A 54 9.14 -0.78 -0.26
N SER A 55 8.38 -1.19 0.77
CA SER A 55 8.70 -0.88 2.17
C SER A 55 10.03 -1.49 2.59
N ARG A 56 10.32 -2.70 2.12
CA ARG A 56 11.60 -3.37 2.35
C ARG A 56 12.75 -2.61 1.68
N ALA A 57 12.63 -2.28 0.40
CA ALA A 57 13.64 -1.52 -0.33
C ALA A 57 13.90 -0.15 0.29
N GLN A 58 12.86 0.51 0.79
CA GLN A 58 12.99 1.78 1.52
C GLN A 58 13.80 1.60 2.81
N ARG A 59 13.47 0.61 3.65
CA ARG A 59 14.22 0.33 4.88
C ARG A 59 15.69 0.05 4.61
N GLU A 60 15.99 -0.80 3.62
CA GLU A 60 17.39 -1.11 3.24
C GLU A 60 18.14 0.16 2.77
N ARG A 61 17.47 1.06 2.06
CA ARG A 61 18.04 2.35 1.68
C ARG A 61 18.30 3.25 2.88
N GLU A 62 17.35 3.33 3.81
CA GLU A 62 17.48 4.12 5.04
C GLU A 62 18.63 3.59 5.91
N GLU A 63 18.76 2.28 6.08
CA GLU A 63 19.87 1.65 6.82
C GLU A 63 21.23 2.03 6.22
N ARG A 64 21.36 1.97 4.88
CA ARG A 64 22.60 2.40 4.21
C ARG A 64 22.92 3.87 4.48
N LEU A 65 21.90 4.73 4.46
CA LEU A 65 22.07 6.16 4.75
C LEU A 65 22.46 6.40 6.21
N LEU A 66 21.85 5.68 7.15
CA LEU A 66 22.18 5.76 8.58
C LEU A 66 23.62 5.33 8.85
N VAL A 67 24.05 4.19 8.29
CA VAL A 67 25.44 3.71 8.42
C VAL A 67 26.41 4.75 7.85
N THR A 68 26.11 5.30 6.67
CA THR A 68 26.97 6.31 6.03
C THR A 68 27.02 7.59 6.84
N ALA A 69 25.87 8.08 7.32
CA ALA A 69 25.80 9.29 8.13
C ALA A 69 26.55 9.11 9.45
N TRP A 70 26.43 7.96 10.10
CA TRP A 70 27.13 7.67 11.34
C TRP A 70 28.65 7.64 11.16
N TYR A 71 29.15 6.98 10.11
CA TYR A 71 30.57 7.01 9.78
C TYR A 71 31.06 8.45 9.49
N ASN A 72 30.32 9.20 8.68
CA ASN A 72 30.65 10.59 8.36
C ASN A 72 30.64 11.50 9.60
N MET A 73 29.71 11.29 10.53
CA MET A 73 29.68 12.01 11.81
C MET A 73 30.89 11.66 12.68
N GLY A 74 31.26 10.38 12.76
CA GLY A 74 32.45 9.96 13.50
C GLY A 74 33.74 10.59 12.95
N LEU A 75 33.87 10.65 11.61
CA LEU A 75 34.96 11.38 10.98
C LEU A 75 34.92 12.88 11.28
N ALA A 76 33.74 13.51 11.22
CA ALA A 76 33.61 14.94 11.51
C ALA A 76 34.07 15.29 12.93
N VAL A 77 33.70 14.48 13.92
CA VAL A 77 34.15 14.65 15.32
C VAL A 77 35.66 14.50 15.43
N GLN A 78 36.23 13.42 14.86
CA GLN A 78 37.69 13.20 14.90
C GLN A 78 38.48 14.32 14.23
N GLN A 79 37.96 14.89 13.15
CA GLN A 79 38.59 16.00 12.42
C GLN A 79 38.51 17.31 13.21
N GLN A 80 37.42 17.52 13.95
CA GLN A 80 37.25 18.66 14.85
C GLN A 80 38.22 18.58 16.03
N GLU A 81 38.40 17.39 16.61
CA GLU A 81 39.37 17.14 17.69
C GLU A 81 40.83 17.24 17.21
N ARG A 82 41.11 16.82 15.97
CA ARG A 82 42.45 16.93 15.36
C ARG A 82 42.75 18.32 14.78
N GLY A 83 41.85 19.30 14.91
CA GLY A 83 42.03 20.66 14.42
C GLY A 83 42.25 20.77 12.90
N THR A 84 41.95 19.71 12.13
CA THR A 84 42.14 19.67 10.68
C THR A 84 40.77 19.68 10.00
N PRO A 85 40.31 20.81 9.44
CA PRO A 85 39.06 20.80 8.68
C PRO A 85 39.22 19.83 7.50
N SER A 86 38.36 18.81 7.47
CA SER A 86 38.38 17.76 6.44
C SER A 86 38.09 18.35 5.06
N ARG A 87 39.12 18.35 4.21
CA ARG A 87 39.07 18.56 2.76
C ARG A 87 38.53 17.30 2.07
N GLY A 88 37.33 16.84 2.43
CA GLY A 88 36.80 15.56 1.94
C GLY A 88 35.29 15.34 2.09
N LEU A 89 34.65 16.00 3.05
CA LEU A 89 33.21 16.24 3.02
C LEU A 89 33.00 17.67 2.51
N PRO A 90 31.95 17.97 1.73
CA PRO A 90 31.65 19.34 1.33
C PRO A 90 31.19 20.14 2.56
N SER A 91 32.14 20.51 3.41
CA SER A 91 32.02 21.48 4.51
C SER A 91 31.69 22.88 3.98
N GLY A 92 31.56 23.06 2.66
CA GLY A 92 31.23 24.33 2.02
C GLY A 92 30.16 24.30 0.93
N ALA A 93 29.47 23.17 0.67
CA ALA A 93 28.36 23.20 -0.29
C ALA A 93 27.04 23.42 0.45
N GLN A 94 26.86 24.62 1.01
CA GLN A 94 25.52 25.08 1.36
C GLN A 94 24.65 24.92 0.10
N SER A 95 23.51 24.21 0.19
CA SER A 95 22.60 24.08 -0.95
C SER A 95 22.25 25.47 -1.49
N PHE A 96 21.94 25.59 -2.78
CA PHE A 96 21.56 26.89 -3.35
C PHE A 96 20.46 27.58 -2.52
N LEU A 97 19.51 26.81 -1.97
CA LEU A 97 18.49 27.29 -1.04
C LEU A 97 19.07 27.79 0.30
N ALA A 98 20.05 27.10 0.86
CA ALA A 98 20.76 27.55 2.06
C ALA A 98 21.56 28.84 1.79
N GLN A 99 22.23 28.94 0.64
CA GLN A 99 22.90 30.17 0.20
C GLN A 99 21.89 31.31 0.00
N GLN A 100 20.73 31.02 -0.61
CA GLN A 100 19.66 32.00 -0.79
C GLN A 100 19.10 32.49 0.56
N ARG A 101 18.87 31.60 1.53
CA ARG A 101 18.45 31.97 2.89
C ARG A 101 19.47 32.90 3.54
N LEU A 102 20.75 32.54 3.50
CA LEU A 102 21.83 33.36 4.06
C LEU A 102 21.93 34.74 3.37
N ALA A 103 21.86 34.79 2.05
CA ALA A 103 21.86 36.04 1.28
C ALA A 103 20.65 36.93 1.63
N THR A 104 19.47 36.33 1.82
CA THR A 104 18.24 37.05 2.18
C THR A 104 18.33 37.61 3.60
N VAL A 105 18.82 36.82 4.55
CA VAL A 105 19.05 37.24 5.95
C VAL A 105 20.08 38.36 6.01
N ALA A 106 21.20 38.23 5.30
CA ALA A 106 22.24 39.25 5.24
C ALA A 106 21.75 40.58 4.63
N ARG A 107 20.87 40.54 3.63
CA ARG A 107 20.25 41.75 3.05
C ARG A 107 19.29 42.43 4.03
N ARG A 108 18.48 41.67 4.76
CA ARG A 108 17.56 42.21 5.80
C ARG A 108 18.31 42.79 6.99
N ALA A 109 19.46 42.22 7.34
CA ALA A 109 20.33 42.77 8.38
C ALA A 109 21.01 44.09 7.95
N ARG A 110 21.10 44.36 6.65
CA ARG A 110 21.73 45.57 6.08
C ARG A 110 20.75 46.67 5.69
N THR A 111 19.44 46.47 5.75
CA THR A 111 18.49 47.58 5.60
C THR A 111 18.55 48.42 6.86
N PRO A 112 19.09 49.66 6.83
CA PRO A 112 18.90 50.56 7.93
C PRO A 112 17.41 50.90 7.97
N HIS A 113 16.82 50.90 9.16
CA HIS A 113 15.49 51.43 9.39
C HIS A 113 15.50 52.93 9.08
N GLY A 114 15.37 53.28 7.80
CA GLY A 114 15.08 54.63 7.34
C GLY A 114 13.58 54.85 7.42
N ARG A 115 13.08 55.20 8.61
CA ARG A 115 11.76 55.81 8.76
C ARG A 115 11.96 57.18 9.42
N PRO A 116 11.90 58.30 8.66
CA PRO A 116 11.74 59.59 9.30
C PRO A 116 10.31 59.68 9.87
N PRO A 117 10.11 60.07 11.14
CA PRO A 117 8.77 60.45 11.60
C PRO A 117 8.37 61.80 10.98
N PRO A 118 7.07 61.99 10.69
CA PRO A 118 6.56 63.18 10.01
C PRO A 118 6.29 64.35 10.97
N SER A 119 6.34 65.56 10.39
CA SER A 119 5.92 66.89 10.89
C SER A 119 6.94 67.67 11.70
#